data_AF-A0A956MC05-F1
#
_entry.id   AF-A0A956MC05-F1
#
_cell.length_a   1.000
_cell.length_b   1.000
_cell.length_c   1.000
_cell.angle_alpha   90.00
_cell.angle_beta   90.00
_cell.angle_gamma   90.00
#
_symmetry.space_group_name_H-M   'P 1'
#
loop_
_entity.id
_entity.type
_entity.pdbx_description
1 polymer ?
#
loop_
_entity_poly.entity_id
_entity_poly.type
_entity_poly.pdbx_seq_one_letter_code
_entity_poly.pdbx_strand_id
1 'polypeptide(L)'
;MSTNILRNSAMLFTFCCFMVLSSSHANELAQKFNLGMSKHNAIQYYEMKSKIINKNMDGTIKSTDILLIMLKWEPAVLTASRQDEFTCLQFSLTLGDTANLIIPALKNWKYAFDENGIDSKGQVFGIDHGKFEKLHDQNGLVLQADMAYHVYNAFIDFHSFCNVFAEPAENGSVKQLEKIGDKVEHYASHSQPPTNLGSHFKEGSHLKTGKLHFHWKDYPW
;
A
#
# COMPACT_ATOMS: atom_id res chain seq x y z
N MET A 1 -13.21 77.78 -44.39
CA MET A 1 -14.32 77.79 -43.41
C MET A 1 -15.20 76.57 -43.68
N SER A 2 -15.55 75.83 -42.62
CA SER A 2 -16.60 74.79 -42.56
C SER A 2 -16.31 73.48 -43.32
N THR A 3 -15.68 72.49 -42.68
CA THR A 3 -16.29 71.30 -42.02
C THR A 3 -17.18 70.45 -42.93
N ASN A 4 -16.76 69.21 -43.19
CA ASN A 4 -17.64 68.06 -43.06
C ASN A 4 -16.86 66.80 -42.68
N ILE A 5 -17.32 66.24 -41.57
CA ILE A 5 -16.90 65.02 -40.88
C ILE A 5 -17.55 63.84 -41.58
N LEU A 6 -16.82 62.75 -41.87
CA LEU A 6 -17.44 61.42 -41.97
C LEU A 6 -16.44 60.28 -41.74
N ARG A 7 -16.47 59.82 -40.49
CA ARG A 7 -16.49 58.43 -40.00
C ARG A 7 -15.37 57.50 -40.46
N ASN A 8 -14.36 57.41 -39.58
CA ASN A 8 -13.55 56.21 -39.37
C ASN A 8 -14.45 54.98 -39.18
N SER A 9 -14.37 54.04 -40.12
CA SER A 9 -14.83 52.68 -39.90
C SER A 9 -13.68 51.90 -39.28
N ALA A 10 -13.66 51.82 -37.95
CA ALA A 10 -12.80 50.88 -37.24
C ALA A 10 -13.39 49.48 -37.43
N MET A 11 -12.77 48.69 -38.30
CA MET A 11 -13.09 47.28 -38.47
C MET A 11 -12.51 46.54 -37.26
N LEU A 12 -13.33 46.32 -36.24
CA LEU A 12 -12.98 45.50 -35.08
C LEU A 12 -13.05 44.04 -35.51
N PHE A 13 -11.92 43.47 -35.92
CA PHE A 13 -11.77 42.02 -36.03
C PHE A 13 -11.66 41.45 -34.61
N THR A 14 -12.79 41.09 -34.01
CA THR A 14 -12.79 40.22 -32.84
C THR A 14 -12.38 38.83 -33.30
N PHE A 15 -11.09 38.54 -33.22
CA PHE A 15 -10.59 37.17 -33.32
C PHE A 15 -11.05 36.44 -32.05
N CYS A 16 -12.24 35.85 -32.08
CA CYS A 16 -12.59 34.79 -31.15
C CYS A 16 -11.70 33.59 -31.49
N CYS A 17 -10.51 33.55 -30.89
CA CYS A 17 -9.84 32.28 -30.64
C CYS A 17 -10.77 31.50 -29.71
N PHE A 18 -11.69 30.72 -30.29
CA PHE A 18 -12.13 29.51 -29.63
C PHE A 18 -10.85 28.67 -29.47
N MET A 19 -10.27 28.69 -28.27
CA MET A 19 -9.51 27.53 -27.83
C MET A 19 -10.52 26.38 -27.91
N VAL A 20 -10.43 25.61 -28.99
CA VAL A 20 -10.85 24.22 -28.97
C VAL A 20 -9.91 23.58 -27.96
N LEU A 21 -10.27 23.66 -26.68
CA LEU A 21 -9.73 22.78 -25.66
C LEU A 21 -9.95 21.38 -26.21
N SER A 22 -8.84 20.71 -26.45
CA SER A 22 -8.76 19.45 -27.16
C SER A 22 -9.74 18.44 -26.55
N SER A 23 -10.77 18.08 -27.31
CA SER A 23 -11.65 16.95 -27.04
C SER A 23 -10.94 15.59 -27.18
N SER A 24 -9.62 15.58 -27.40
CA SER A 24 -8.83 14.36 -27.56
C SER A 24 -8.72 13.54 -26.27
N HIS A 25 -8.70 14.18 -25.10
CA HIS A 25 -8.52 13.47 -23.83
C HIS A 25 -9.79 12.75 -23.33
N ALA A 26 -10.99 13.24 -23.68
CA ALA A 26 -12.24 12.64 -23.23
C ALA A 26 -12.46 11.23 -23.82
N ASN A 27 -12.02 11.00 -25.06
CA ASN A 27 -12.09 9.68 -25.69
C ASN A 27 -11.04 8.70 -25.16
N GLU A 28 -9.86 9.19 -24.77
CA GLU A 28 -8.80 8.34 -24.19
C GLU A 28 -9.14 7.84 -22.79
N LEU A 29 -9.92 8.60 -22.02
CA LEU A 29 -10.40 8.19 -20.68
C LEU A 29 -11.66 7.31 -20.73
N ALA A 30 -12.36 7.28 -21.86
CA ALA A 30 -13.55 6.45 -22.07
C ALA A 30 -13.23 5.00 -22.49
N GLN A 31 -11.94 4.69 -22.71
CA GLN A 31 -11.51 3.34 -23.07
C GLN A 31 -11.62 2.37 -21.89
N LYS A 32 -11.61 1.07 -22.20
CA LYS A 32 -11.45 0.04 -21.17
C LYS A 32 -9.97 -0.13 -20.86
N PHE A 33 -9.66 -0.25 -19.58
CA PHE A 33 -8.32 -0.54 -19.09
C PHE A 33 -8.29 -1.92 -18.44
N ASN A 34 -7.11 -2.55 -18.50
CA ASN A 34 -6.86 -3.79 -17.78
C ASN A 34 -5.97 -3.50 -16.57
N LEU A 35 -6.59 -3.25 -15.42
CA LEU A 35 -5.87 -3.07 -14.16
C LEU A 35 -5.51 -4.39 -13.45
N GLY A 36 -6.01 -5.53 -13.96
CA GLY A 36 -5.77 -6.86 -13.40
C GLY A 36 -4.63 -7.62 -14.08
N MET A 37 -3.64 -6.92 -14.63
CA MET A 37 -2.49 -7.58 -15.25
C MET A 37 -1.69 -8.37 -14.21
N SER A 38 -1.24 -9.57 -14.58
CA SER A 38 -0.37 -10.38 -13.74
C SER A 38 0.93 -9.65 -13.41
N LYS A 39 1.49 -9.93 -12.23
CA LYS A 39 2.80 -9.41 -11.85
C LYS A 39 3.85 -9.77 -12.89
N HIS A 40 4.81 -8.87 -13.05
CA HIS A 40 5.97 -9.10 -13.90
C HIS A 40 6.86 -10.19 -13.30
N ASN A 41 7.27 -11.18 -14.10
CA ASN A 41 8.19 -12.26 -13.72
C ASN A 41 9.64 -11.75 -13.63
N ALA A 42 9.89 -10.79 -12.75
CA ALA A 42 11.21 -10.25 -12.45
C ALA A 42 11.35 -10.00 -10.95
N ILE A 43 12.60 -9.95 -10.50
CA ILE A 43 12.93 -9.54 -9.13
C ILE A 43 12.41 -8.11 -8.93
N GLN A 44 11.70 -7.87 -7.83
CA GLN A 44 11.23 -6.54 -7.45
C GLN A 44 11.73 -6.15 -6.07
N TYR A 45 11.81 -4.84 -5.86
CA TYR A 45 12.24 -4.24 -4.61
C TYR A 45 11.14 -3.32 -4.12
N TYR A 46 10.80 -3.45 -2.84
CA TYR A 46 9.77 -2.66 -2.20
C TYR A 46 10.32 -1.93 -0.99
N GLU A 47 9.79 -0.73 -0.79
CA GLU A 47 9.91 0.01 0.45
C GLU A 47 8.49 0.28 0.95
N MET A 48 8.22 -0.06 2.21
CA MET A 48 6.98 0.34 2.88
C MET A 48 7.32 1.08 4.16
N LYS A 49 6.71 2.27 4.30
CA LYS A 49 6.83 3.12 5.47
C LYS A 49 5.48 3.19 6.20
N SER A 50 5.43 2.66 7.40
CA SER A 50 4.27 2.73 8.29
C SER A 50 4.48 3.79 9.36
N LYS A 51 3.46 4.62 9.59
CA LYS A 51 3.45 5.67 10.62
C LYS A 51 2.49 5.27 11.74
N ILE A 52 3.00 5.07 12.94
CA ILE A 52 2.21 4.76 14.13
C ILE A 52 2.04 6.05 14.94
N ILE A 53 0.80 6.48 15.17
CA ILE A 53 0.50 7.67 15.97
C ILE A 53 0.04 7.20 17.35
N ASN A 54 0.92 7.32 18.34
CA ASN A 54 0.60 7.00 19.72
C ASN A 54 -0.15 8.17 20.35
N LYS A 55 -1.27 7.89 21.00
CA LYS A 55 -2.10 8.90 21.67
C LYS A 55 -2.19 8.65 23.17
N ASN A 56 -2.28 9.74 23.93
CA ASN A 56 -2.65 9.71 25.34
C ASN A 56 -4.16 9.40 25.50
N MET A 57 -4.60 9.12 26.73
CA MET A 57 -6.01 8.83 27.03
C MET A 57 -6.95 10.02 26.72
N ASP A 58 -6.44 11.24 26.76
CA ASP A 58 -7.17 12.46 26.38
C ASP A 58 -7.23 12.68 24.85
N GLY A 59 -6.65 11.78 24.06
CA GLY A 59 -6.61 11.84 22.60
C GLY A 59 -5.48 12.69 22.03
N THR A 60 -4.67 13.37 22.85
CA THR A 60 -3.49 14.13 22.39
C THR A 60 -2.41 13.20 21.85
N ILE A 61 -1.63 13.68 20.86
CA ILE A 61 -0.54 12.89 20.29
C ILE A 61 0.62 12.84 21.28
N LYS A 62 1.02 11.62 21.67
CA LYS A 62 2.15 11.36 22.55
C LYS A 62 3.45 11.23 21.76
N SER A 63 3.43 10.44 20.69
CA SER A 63 4.58 10.27 19.80
C SER A 63 4.12 9.83 18.41
N THR A 64 5.03 9.90 17.46
CA THR A 64 4.89 9.28 16.15
C THR A 64 6.08 8.36 15.95
N ASP A 65 5.80 7.09 15.71
CA ASP A 65 6.84 6.12 15.38
C ASP A 65 6.78 5.81 13.89
N ILE A 66 7.93 5.49 13.29
CA ILE A 66 8.06 5.13 11.88
C ILE A 66 8.68 3.75 11.78
N LEU A 67 8.00 2.86 11.07
CA LEU A 67 8.50 1.53 10.70
C LEU A 67 8.84 1.59 9.21
N LEU A 68 10.06 1.20 8.85
CA LEU A 68 10.50 1.10 7.47
C LEU A 68 10.94 -0.34 7.19
N ILE A 69 10.28 -0.97 6.22
CA ILE A 69 10.65 -2.29 5.73
C ILE A 69 11.12 -2.18 4.27
N MET A 70 12.26 -2.80 3.99
CA MET A 70 12.78 -2.96 2.64
C MET A 70 12.76 -4.44 2.26
N LEU A 71 11.98 -4.80 1.24
CA LEU A 71 11.82 -6.18 0.79
C LEU A 71 12.37 -6.35 -0.62
N LYS A 72 12.95 -7.52 -0.87
CA LYS A 72 13.19 -8.06 -2.21
C LYS A 72 12.23 -9.21 -2.43
N TRP A 73 11.52 -9.21 -3.54
CA TRP A 73 10.66 -10.29 -3.99
C TRP A 73 11.31 -11.04 -5.15
N GLU A 74 11.37 -12.36 -5.05
CA GLU A 74 11.86 -13.27 -6.07
C GLU A 74 10.75 -14.26 -6.44
N PRO A 75 10.15 -14.13 -7.64
CA PRO A 75 9.04 -14.99 -8.03
C PRO A 75 9.48 -16.45 -8.18
N ALA A 76 8.61 -17.39 -7.83
CA ALA A 76 8.87 -18.83 -7.81
C ALA A 76 9.43 -19.37 -9.13
N VAL A 77 8.95 -18.79 -10.25
CA VAL A 77 9.39 -19.14 -11.61
C VAL A 77 10.89 -18.91 -11.85
N LEU A 78 11.53 -18.01 -11.10
CA LEU A 78 12.95 -17.70 -11.22
C LEU A 78 13.83 -18.51 -10.26
N THR A 79 13.28 -19.05 -9.18
CA THR A 79 14.03 -19.68 -8.08
C THR A 79 13.90 -21.21 -8.06
N ALA A 80 13.16 -21.80 -9.00
CA ALA A 80 12.80 -23.22 -9.02
C ALA A 80 12.12 -23.69 -7.71
N SER A 81 11.56 -22.76 -6.94
CA SER A 81 10.78 -23.04 -5.75
C SER A 81 9.31 -23.28 -6.12
N ARG A 82 8.51 -23.71 -5.15
CA ARG A 82 7.04 -23.79 -5.30
C ARG A 82 6.32 -22.49 -4.94
N GLN A 83 7.00 -21.58 -4.28
CA GLN A 83 6.43 -20.38 -3.67
C GLN A 83 7.37 -19.20 -3.88
N ASP A 84 6.80 -18.02 -4.05
CA ASP A 84 7.54 -16.77 -4.10
C ASP A 84 8.39 -16.60 -2.83
N GLU A 85 9.63 -16.14 -3.01
CA GLU A 85 10.53 -15.87 -1.88
C GLU A 85 10.61 -14.36 -1.63
N PHE A 86 10.52 -13.98 -0.37
CA PHE A 86 10.77 -12.62 0.07
C PHE A 86 12.02 -12.59 0.94
N THR A 87 12.86 -11.58 0.72
CA THR A 87 14.01 -11.26 1.56
C THR A 87 13.81 -9.88 2.19
N CYS A 88 13.81 -9.80 3.51
CA CYS A 88 13.93 -8.53 4.22
C CYS A 88 15.37 -8.03 4.10
N LEU A 89 15.60 -7.04 3.24
CA LEU A 89 16.93 -6.45 3.07
C LEU A 89 17.33 -5.66 4.31
N GLN A 90 16.38 -4.94 4.90
CA GLN A 90 16.56 -4.19 6.13
C GLN A 90 15.19 -3.88 6.75
N PHE A 91 15.17 -3.84 8.08
CA PHE A 91 14.07 -3.27 8.84
C PHE A 91 14.62 -2.18 9.76
N SER A 92 13.99 -1.01 9.79
CA SER A 92 14.39 0.08 10.67
C SER A 92 13.20 0.77 11.34
N LEU A 93 13.48 1.42 12.47
CA LEU A 93 12.53 2.02 13.40
C LEU A 93 12.97 3.43 13.77
N THR A 94 12.03 4.37 13.82
CA THR A 94 12.20 5.65 14.50
C THR A 94 11.12 5.75 15.56
N LEU A 95 11.50 5.91 16.84
CA LEU A 95 10.57 5.91 17.97
C LEU A 95 10.44 7.34 18.50
N GLY A 96 9.32 8.01 18.24
CA GLY A 96 9.20 9.45 18.48
C GLY A 96 10.33 10.24 17.79
N ASP A 97 11.08 11.01 18.58
CA ASP A 97 12.18 11.86 18.09
C ASP A 97 13.56 11.17 18.18
N THR A 98 13.62 9.84 18.34
CA THR A 98 14.89 9.13 18.42
C THR A 98 15.60 9.03 17.06
N ALA A 99 16.87 8.64 17.08
CA ALA A 99 17.57 8.22 15.88
C ALA A 99 16.92 6.98 15.24
N ASN A 100 17.18 6.77 13.95
CA ASN A 100 16.80 5.55 13.24
C ASN A 100 17.59 4.35 13.79
N LEU A 101 16.87 3.31 14.20
CA LEU A 101 17.37 2.06 14.77
C LEU A 101 17.16 0.93 13.76
N ILE A 102 18.20 0.16 13.48
CA ILE A 102 18.08 -1.04 12.65
C ILE A 102 17.76 -2.25 13.53
N ILE A 103 16.99 -3.21 13.01
CA ILE A 103 16.77 -4.53 13.63
C ILE A 103 17.66 -5.57 12.92
N PRO A 104 18.86 -5.88 13.45
CA PRO A 104 19.85 -6.68 12.72
C PRO A 104 19.37 -8.10 12.42
N ALA A 105 18.55 -8.68 13.31
CA ALA A 105 18.06 -10.05 13.18
C ALA A 105 17.17 -10.28 11.94
N LEU A 106 16.62 -9.20 11.36
CA LEU A 106 15.77 -9.25 10.17
C LEU A 106 16.54 -8.96 8.87
N LYS A 107 17.80 -8.52 8.96
CA LYS A 107 18.62 -8.24 7.78
C LYS A 107 18.90 -9.52 7.01
N ASN A 108 18.62 -9.49 5.71
CA ASN A 108 18.68 -10.61 4.78
C ASN A 108 17.86 -11.84 5.20
N TRP A 109 16.88 -11.67 6.10
CA TRP A 109 16.02 -12.77 6.49
C TRP A 109 15.08 -13.12 5.34
N LYS A 110 14.95 -14.42 5.07
CA LYS A 110 14.14 -14.97 3.97
C LYS A 110 12.94 -15.73 4.49
N TYR A 111 11.83 -15.65 3.77
CA TYR A 111 10.65 -16.46 4.00
C TYR A 111 9.94 -16.74 2.66
N ALA A 112 9.26 -17.89 2.60
CA ALA A 112 8.42 -18.26 1.47
C ALA A 112 7.00 -17.70 1.72
N PHE A 113 6.45 -17.00 0.74
CA PHE A 113 5.11 -16.45 0.85
C PHE A 113 4.06 -17.55 0.65
N ASP A 114 3.17 -17.69 1.62
CA ASP A 114 2.02 -18.59 1.54
C ASP A 114 0.75 -17.84 1.13
N GLU A 115 0.29 -18.07 -0.11
CA GLU A 115 -0.91 -17.46 -0.67
C GLU A 115 -2.21 -17.95 -0.01
N ASN A 116 -2.18 -19.06 0.73
CA ASN A 116 -3.36 -19.57 1.45
C ASN A 116 -3.74 -18.71 2.67
N GLY A 117 -2.92 -17.72 3.01
CA GLY A 117 -3.17 -16.77 4.09
C GLY A 117 -2.76 -17.29 5.47
N ILE A 118 -3.09 -18.54 5.83
CA ILE A 118 -2.67 -19.17 7.10
C ILE A 118 -2.16 -20.57 6.82
N ASP A 119 -0.96 -20.88 7.31
CA ASP A 119 -0.38 -22.21 7.18
C ASP A 119 -0.87 -23.19 8.28
N SER A 120 -0.48 -24.46 8.17
CA SER A 120 -0.80 -25.50 9.16
C SER A 120 -0.26 -25.24 10.58
N LYS A 121 0.65 -24.28 10.75
CA LYS A 121 1.24 -23.88 12.04
C LYS A 121 0.60 -22.61 12.59
N GLY A 122 -0.40 -22.04 11.92
CA GLY A 122 -1.04 -20.79 12.31
C GLY A 122 -0.21 -19.53 11.97
N GLN A 123 0.79 -19.66 11.10
CA GLN A 123 1.58 -18.55 10.59
C GLN A 123 0.81 -17.86 9.46
N VAL A 124 0.73 -16.53 9.53
CA VAL A 124 0.06 -15.73 8.51
C VAL A 124 1.04 -15.49 7.36
N PHE A 125 0.64 -15.81 6.13
CA PHE A 125 1.45 -15.70 4.90
C PHE A 125 2.80 -16.43 4.93
N GLY A 126 2.96 -17.48 5.76
CA GLY A 126 4.23 -18.19 5.94
C GLY A 126 5.28 -17.42 6.75
N ILE A 127 4.87 -16.34 7.42
CA ILE A 127 5.75 -15.51 8.25
C ILE A 127 5.81 -16.12 9.66
N ASP A 128 6.98 -16.65 10.01
CA ASP A 128 7.24 -17.23 11.31
C ASP A 128 7.13 -16.20 12.43
N HIS A 129 6.10 -16.35 13.28
CA HIS A 129 5.87 -15.48 14.42
C HIS A 129 7.05 -15.51 15.41
N GLY A 130 7.68 -16.67 15.62
CA GLY A 130 8.79 -16.84 16.56
C GLY A 130 10.01 -15.99 16.18
N LYS A 131 10.15 -15.63 14.90
CA LYS A 131 11.23 -14.75 14.41
C LYS A 131 11.21 -13.36 15.05
N PHE A 132 10.03 -12.91 15.49
CA PHE A 132 9.80 -11.58 16.03
C PHE A 132 9.81 -11.55 17.56
N GLU A 133 9.97 -12.69 18.22
CA GLU A 133 10.13 -12.74 19.67
C GLU A 133 11.52 -12.24 20.08
N LYS A 134 11.57 -11.36 21.09
CA LYS A 134 12.82 -10.84 21.69
C LYS A 134 13.79 -10.22 20.65
N LEU A 135 13.25 -9.48 19.69
CA LEU A 135 14.07 -8.71 18.75
C LEU A 135 14.96 -7.71 19.51
N HIS A 136 16.14 -7.47 18.98
CA HIS A 136 17.07 -6.46 19.50
C HIS A 136 17.32 -5.40 18.43
N ASP A 137 17.53 -4.17 18.87
CA ASP A 137 18.01 -3.09 18.01
C ASP A 137 19.52 -3.23 17.72
N GLN A 138 20.04 -2.32 16.89
CA GLN A 138 21.47 -2.26 16.54
C GLN A 138 22.40 -2.00 17.73
N ASN A 139 21.88 -1.51 18.86
CA ASN A 139 22.64 -1.26 20.08
C ASN A 139 22.57 -2.46 21.05
N GLY A 140 21.86 -3.54 20.67
CA GLY A 140 21.65 -4.71 21.53
C GLY A 140 20.57 -4.51 22.59
N LEU A 141 19.72 -3.49 22.47
CA LEU A 141 18.58 -3.29 23.36
C LEU A 141 17.39 -4.13 22.88
N VAL A 142 16.77 -4.85 23.82
CA VAL A 142 15.56 -5.65 23.55
C VAL A 142 14.39 -4.73 23.21
N LEU A 143 13.69 -5.02 22.12
CA LEU A 143 12.44 -4.36 21.77
C LEU A 143 11.34 -4.75 22.75
N GLN A 144 10.52 -3.78 23.14
CA GLN A 144 9.30 -4.06 23.89
C GLN A 144 8.36 -4.93 23.05
N ALA A 145 7.55 -5.76 23.72
CA ALA A 145 6.74 -6.78 23.08
C ALA A 145 5.70 -6.20 22.10
N ASP A 146 5.13 -5.03 22.42
CA ASP A 146 4.23 -4.27 21.56
C ASP A 146 4.93 -3.78 20.28
N MET A 147 6.14 -3.24 20.41
CA MET A 147 6.92 -2.82 19.25
C MET A 147 7.34 -4.01 18.40
N ALA A 148 7.77 -5.12 19.00
CA ALA A 148 8.09 -6.35 18.28
C ALA A 148 6.86 -6.88 17.50
N TYR A 149 5.66 -6.77 18.08
CA TYR A 149 4.41 -7.09 17.42
C TYR A 149 4.09 -6.15 16.25
N HIS A 150 4.35 -4.84 16.38
CA HIS A 150 4.25 -3.91 15.25
C HIS A 150 5.24 -4.21 14.13
N VAL A 151 6.46 -4.64 14.46
CA VAL A 151 7.44 -5.10 13.48
C VAL A 151 6.92 -6.31 12.71
N TYR A 152 6.35 -7.31 13.40
CA TYR A 152 5.67 -8.45 12.77
C TYR A 152 4.53 -7.99 11.85
N ASN A 153 3.63 -7.15 12.37
CA ASN A 153 2.48 -6.67 11.62
C ASN A 153 2.87 -5.85 10.39
N ALA A 154 4.02 -5.18 10.35
CA ALA A 154 4.46 -4.49 9.13
C ALA A 154 4.67 -5.48 7.96
N PHE A 155 5.07 -6.73 8.20
CA PHE A 155 5.13 -7.73 7.14
C PHE A 155 3.74 -8.20 6.72
N ILE A 156 2.83 -8.39 7.70
CA ILE A 156 1.43 -8.77 7.44
C ILE A 156 0.70 -7.68 6.66
N ASP A 157 0.89 -6.41 7.03
CA ASP A 157 0.33 -5.24 6.37
C ASP A 157 0.87 -5.14 4.94
N PHE A 158 2.18 -5.32 4.74
CA PHE A 158 2.77 -5.33 3.41
C PHE A 158 2.07 -6.33 2.50
N HIS A 159 1.93 -7.59 2.91
CA HIS A 159 1.26 -8.60 2.09
C HIS A 159 -0.25 -8.36 1.97
N SER A 160 -0.90 -7.85 3.01
CA SER A 160 -2.31 -7.48 2.93
C SER A 160 -2.53 -6.42 1.85
N PHE A 161 -1.71 -5.37 1.81
CA PHE A 161 -1.83 -4.33 0.77
C PHE A 161 -1.35 -4.79 -0.60
N CYS A 162 -0.18 -5.40 -0.69
CA CYS A 162 0.49 -5.69 -1.96
C CYS A 162 0.12 -7.04 -2.59
N ASN A 163 -0.37 -8.00 -1.81
CA ASN A 163 -0.71 -9.35 -2.31
C ASN A 163 -2.20 -9.67 -2.17
N VAL A 164 -2.91 -9.13 -1.18
CA VAL A 164 -4.34 -9.42 -1.00
C VAL A 164 -5.20 -8.34 -1.66
N PHE A 165 -4.98 -7.06 -1.34
CA PHE A 165 -5.78 -5.96 -1.86
C PHE A 165 -5.42 -5.56 -3.29
N ALA A 166 -4.13 -5.54 -3.64
CA ALA A 166 -3.69 -5.07 -4.96
C ALA A 166 -3.85 -6.13 -6.08
N GLU A 167 -3.86 -7.41 -5.74
CA GLU A 167 -3.82 -8.48 -6.74
C GLU A 167 -5.18 -8.76 -7.39
N PRO A 168 -5.19 -9.16 -8.67
CA PRO A 168 -6.41 -9.60 -9.33
C PRO A 168 -6.93 -10.91 -8.70
N ALA A 169 -8.23 -10.97 -8.46
CA ALA A 169 -8.97 -12.16 -8.06
C ALA A 169 -10.16 -12.35 -9.01
N GLU A 170 -10.86 -13.48 -8.91
CA GLU A 170 -12.03 -13.75 -9.77
C GLU A 170 -13.15 -12.75 -9.54
N ASN A 171 -13.39 -12.38 -8.28
CA ASN A 171 -14.45 -11.46 -7.86
C ASN A 171 -13.89 -10.45 -6.86
N GLY A 172 -14.52 -9.28 -6.79
CA GLY A 172 -14.24 -8.23 -5.83
C GLY A 172 -12.80 -7.72 -5.86
N SER A 173 -12.22 -7.47 -7.04
CA SER A 173 -10.82 -7.01 -7.14
C SER A 173 -10.62 -5.90 -8.16
N VAL A 174 -9.39 -5.38 -8.23
CA VAL A 174 -8.99 -4.33 -9.18
C VAL A 174 -9.27 -4.69 -10.65
N LYS A 175 -9.32 -5.99 -10.99
CA LYS A 175 -9.61 -6.48 -12.35
C LYS A 175 -10.98 -6.03 -12.87
N GLN A 176 -11.94 -5.77 -11.97
CA GLN A 176 -13.30 -5.36 -12.32
C GLN A 176 -13.46 -3.85 -12.51
N LEU A 177 -12.38 -3.09 -12.30
CA LEU A 177 -12.33 -1.65 -12.59
C LEU A 177 -11.83 -1.49 -14.02
N GLU A 178 -12.75 -1.50 -14.99
CA GLU A 178 -12.41 -1.38 -16.41
C GLU A 178 -12.46 0.07 -16.89
N LYS A 179 -13.19 0.95 -16.18
CA LYS A 179 -13.41 2.35 -16.54
C LYS A 179 -13.30 3.27 -15.33
N ILE A 180 -12.98 4.53 -15.61
CA ILE A 180 -13.08 5.59 -14.62
C ILE A 180 -14.51 5.70 -14.11
N GLY A 181 -14.67 5.83 -12.79
CA GLY A 181 -15.94 5.82 -12.09
C GLY A 181 -16.40 4.43 -11.64
N ASP A 182 -15.77 3.35 -12.11
CA ASP A 182 -16.11 2.01 -11.66
C ASP A 182 -15.87 1.86 -10.16
N LYS A 183 -16.78 1.14 -9.52
CA LYS A 183 -16.73 0.82 -8.10
C LYS A 183 -17.02 -0.65 -7.91
N VAL A 184 -16.15 -1.32 -7.15
CA VAL A 184 -16.30 -2.73 -6.81
C VAL A 184 -16.19 -2.90 -5.30
N GLU A 185 -17.04 -3.75 -4.72
CA GLU A 185 -16.84 -4.20 -3.34
C GLU A 185 -15.74 -5.26 -3.31
N HIS A 186 -14.70 -5.02 -2.51
CA HIS A 186 -13.54 -5.90 -2.47
C HIS A 186 -13.91 -7.27 -1.88
N TYR A 187 -13.32 -8.37 -2.36
CA TYR A 187 -13.64 -9.72 -1.88
C TYR A 187 -13.30 -9.92 -0.40
N ALA A 188 -12.32 -9.18 0.11
CA ALA A 188 -11.98 -9.17 1.53
C ALA A 188 -12.90 -8.27 2.39
N SER A 189 -13.99 -7.74 1.82
CA SER A 189 -15.05 -7.09 2.61
C SER A 189 -15.67 -8.10 3.57
N HIS A 190 -15.99 -7.66 4.79
CA HIS A 190 -16.56 -8.50 5.84
C HIS A 190 -15.68 -9.68 6.30
N SER A 191 -14.42 -9.74 5.85
CA SER A 191 -13.44 -10.71 6.30
C SER A 191 -13.03 -10.43 7.75
N GLN A 192 -12.63 -11.49 8.45
CA GLN A 192 -12.02 -11.40 9.77
C GLN A 192 -10.61 -11.99 9.63
N PRO A 193 -9.61 -11.16 9.29
CA PRO A 193 -8.26 -11.67 9.15
C PRO A 193 -7.78 -12.28 10.48
N PRO A 194 -7.01 -13.37 10.42
CA PRO A 194 -6.43 -13.98 11.60
C PRO A 194 -5.60 -12.95 12.37
N THR A 195 -5.88 -12.82 13.66
CA THR A 195 -5.05 -12.00 14.56
C THR A 195 -4.22 -12.95 15.40
N ASN A 196 -3.05 -13.35 14.90
CA ASN A 196 -2.09 -14.10 15.73
C ASN A 196 -1.30 -13.09 16.57
N LEU A 197 -1.62 -13.02 17.86
CA LEU A 197 -0.99 -12.10 18.82
C LEU A 197 0.30 -12.67 19.42
N GLY A 198 0.74 -13.86 19.03
CA GLY A 198 1.93 -14.51 19.58
C GLY A 198 1.75 -15.06 20.99
N SER A 199 2.88 -15.46 21.60
CA SER A 199 2.91 -16.07 22.92
C SER A 199 2.78 -15.07 24.08
N HIS A 200 3.00 -13.78 23.81
CA HIS A 200 3.09 -12.74 24.84
C HIS A 200 1.77 -12.01 25.14
N PHE A 201 0.76 -12.17 24.29
CA PHE A 201 -0.52 -11.47 24.39
C PHE A 201 -1.66 -12.48 24.55
N LYS A 202 -2.61 -12.17 25.44
CA LYS A 202 -3.84 -12.95 25.55
C LYS A 202 -4.74 -12.67 24.36
N GLU A 203 -5.59 -13.62 24.02
CA GLU A 203 -6.66 -13.43 23.04
C GLU A 203 -7.45 -12.16 23.38
N GLY A 204 -7.62 -11.30 22.37
CA GLY A 204 -8.23 -9.99 22.50
C GLY A 204 -9.34 -9.78 21.48
N SER A 205 -9.76 -8.53 21.32
CA SER A 205 -10.72 -8.15 20.27
C SER A 205 -10.19 -8.51 18.88
N HIS A 206 -11.07 -8.98 18.00
CA HIS A 206 -10.74 -9.22 16.60
C HIS A 206 -11.17 -8.04 15.74
N LEU A 207 -10.44 -7.80 14.64
CA LEU A 207 -10.87 -6.89 13.59
C LEU A 207 -11.74 -7.64 12.59
N LYS A 208 -12.95 -7.14 12.34
CA LYS A 208 -13.75 -7.52 11.17
C LYS A 208 -13.77 -6.35 10.21
N THR A 209 -13.38 -6.59 8.95
CA THR A 209 -13.43 -5.54 7.94
C THR A 209 -14.89 -5.16 7.66
N GLY A 210 -15.11 -3.87 7.42
CA GLY A 210 -16.39 -3.38 6.94
C GLY A 210 -16.58 -3.68 5.45
N LYS A 211 -17.30 -2.79 4.78
CA LYS A 211 -17.30 -2.76 3.31
C LYS A 211 -16.05 -2.06 2.82
N LEU A 212 -15.28 -2.75 2.00
CA LEU A 212 -14.12 -2.20 1.31
C LEU A 212 -14.52 -1.98 -0.14
N HIS A 213 -14.23 -0.79 -0.67
CA HIS A 213 -14.51 -0.50 -2.08
C HIS A 213 -13.24 0.00 -2.75
N PHE A 214 -12.96 -0.55 -3.93
CA PHE A 214 -12.11 0.16 -4.87
C PHE A 214 -12.96 1.05 -5.75
N HIS A 215 -12.43 2.24 -6.00
CA HIS A 215 -13.07 3.24 -6.83
C HIS A 215 -12.00 3.83 -7.74
N TRP A 216 -12.19 3.69 -9.05
CA TRP A 216 -11.36 4.37 -10.02
C TRP A 216 -11.80 5.82 -10.13
N LYS A 217 -11.06 6.72 -9.49
CA LYS A 217 -11.32 8.17 -9.60
C LYS A 217 -10.55 8.76 -10.77
N ASP A 218 -11.19 9.69 -11.48
CA ASP A 218 -10.46 10.64 -12.30
C ASP A 218 -9.70 11.61 -11.39
N TYR A 219 -8.48 11.98 -11.77
CA TYR A 219 -7.79 13.10 -11.11
C TYR A 219 -8.14 14.38 -11.89
N PRO A 220 -8.71 15.41 -11.24
CA PRO A 220 -8.77 16.72 -11.87
C PRO A 220 -7.33 17.25 -11.96
N TRP A 221 -6.79 17.32 -13.17
CA TRP A 221 -5.58 18.09 -13.48
C TRP A 221 -5.89 19.59 -13.39
#